data_AF-A0A6G7BAX0-F1
#
_entry.id   AF-A0A6G7BAX0-F1
#
_cell.length_a   1.000
_cell.length_b   1.000
_cell.length_c   1.000
_cell.angle_alpha   90.00
_cell.angle_beta   90.00
_cell.angle_gamma   90.00
#
_symmetry.space_group_name_H-M   'P 1'
#
loop_
_entity.id
_entity.type
_entity.pdbx_description
1 polymer ?
#
loop_
_entity_poly.entity_id
_entity_poly.type
_entity_poly.pdbx_seq_one_letter_code
_entity_poly.pdbx_strand_id
1 'polypeptide(L)'
;MQIDVQIDQISNNKTILGIFIDSRPVYWTAYAKETKDEEKIRSIAYQPFIIQVINKYTQLRLTTADGQEGIRKGIQLLKKKLSPDLDALFEVNDLTEKIADNMSKSKYLF
;
A
#
# COMPACT_ATOMS: atom_id res chain seq x y z
N MET A 1 13.07 11.92 -8.65
CA MET A 1 12.23 10.72 -8.74
C MET A 1 10.84 11.22 -9.10
N GLN A 2 10.24 10.69 -10.16
CA GLN A 2 8.87 11.02 -10.53
C GLN A 2 7.95 9.91 -10.04
N ILE A 3 6.85 10.30 -9.38
CA ILE A 3 5.78 9.38 -9.02
C ILE A 3 4.48 9.85 -9.64
N ASP A 4 3.88 8.99 -10.45
CA ASP A 4 2.53 9.18 -10.99
C ASP A 4 1.58 8.15 -10.37
N VAL A 5 0.39 8.59 -9.95
CA VAL A 5 -0.64 7.70 -9.38
C VAL A 5 -1.84 7.67 -10.30
N GLN A 6 -2.16 6.48 -10.79
CA GLN A 6 -3.34 6.18 -11.58
C GLN A 6 -4.36 5.41 -10.73
N ILE A 7 -5.60 5.88 -10.73
CA ILE A 7 -6.72 5.19 -10.06
C ILE A 7 -7.38 4.29 -11.09
N ASP A 8 -7.12 2.98 -11.01
CA ASP A 8 -7.75 2.00 -11.91
C ASP A 8 -9.14 1.59 -11.40
N GLN A 9 -9.28 1.44 -10.09
CA GLN A 9 -10.56 1.12 -9.44
C GLN A 9 -10.58 1.64 -8.01
N ILE A 10 -11.67 2.28 -7.59
CA ILE A 10 -11.92 2.63 -6.19
C ILE A 10 -13.37 2.33 -5.82
N SER A 11 -13.56 1.51 -4.78
CA SER A 11 -14.88 1.15 -4.24
C SER A 11 -14.75 0.68 -2.80
N ASN A 12 -15.88 0.52 -2.10
CA ASN A 12 -15.87 0.00 -0.73
C ASN A 12 -15.42 -1.47 -0.61
N ASN A 13 -15.41 -2.22 -1.71
CA ASN A 13 -15.08 -3.66 -1.70
C ASN A 13 -13.69 -3.95 -2.28
N LYS A 14 -13.23 -3.12 -3.21
CA LYS A 14 -11.99 -3.33 -3.95
C LYS A 14 -11.41 -2.00 -4.44
N THR A 15 -10.11 -1.84 -4.24
CA THR A 15 -9.34 -0.72 -4.76
C THR A 15 -8.08 -1.24 -5.46
N ILE A 16 -7.77 -0.67 -6.63
CA ILE A 16 -6.54 -0.89 -7.39
C ILE A 16 -5.97 0.47 -7.75
N LEU A 17 -4.71 0.70 -7.36
CA LEU A 17 -3.95 1.89 -7.73
C LEU A 17 -2.69 1.47 -8.50
N GLY A 18 -2.49 2.03 -9.68
CA GLY A 18 -1.24 1.94 -10.43
C GLY A 18 -0.31 3.07 -10.02
N ILE A 19 0.78 2.76 -9.32
CA ILE A 19 1.75 3.76 -8.84
C ILE A 19 3.04 3.61 -9.65
N PHE A 20 3.37 4.59 -10.45
CA PHE A 20 4.51 4.55 -11.37
C PHE A 20 5.67 5.33 -10.78
N ILE A 21 6.76 4.63 -10.44
CA ILE A 21 8.00 5.24 -9.93
C ILE A 21 8.99 5.26 -11.09
N ASP A 22 9.35 6.45 -11.58
CA ASP A 22 10.18 6.63 -12.78
C ASP A 22 9.70 5.73 -13.96
N SER A 23 8.39 5.82 -14.26
CA SER A 23 7.67 5.01 -15.28
C SER A 23 7.58 3.50 -15.02
N ARG A 24 7.98 3.00 -13.84
CA ARG A 24 7.88 1.57 -13.49
C ARG A 24 6.66 1.32 -12.58
N PRO A 25 5.67 0.51 -13.00
CA PRO A 25 4.40 0.37 -12.29
C PRO A 25 4.48 -0.53 -11.05
N VAL A 26 3.96 -0.09 -9.93
CA VAL A 26 3.68 -0.87 -8.71
C VAL A 26 2.18 -0.82 -8.47
N TYR A 27 1.50 -1.96 -8.60
CA TYR A 27 0.07 -2.03 -8.41
C TYR A 27 -0.26 -2.35 -6.96
N TRP A 28 -0.81 -1.37 -6.24
CA TRP A 28 -1.33 -1.58 -4.90
C TRP A 28 -2.80 -2.00 -4.97
N THR A 29 -3.14 -3.10 -4.29
CA THR A 29 -4.50 -3.62 -4.27
C THR A 29 -4.99 -3.85 -2.85
N ALA A 30 -6.21 -3.41 -2.57
CA ALA A 30 -6.91 -3.67 -1.31
C ALA A 30 -8.30 -4.26 -1.57
N TYR A 31 -8.69 -5.22 -0.73
CA TYR A 31 -9.97 -5.91 -0.83
C TYR A 31 -10.65 -5.97 0.53
N ALA A 32 -11.96 -5.73 0.57
CA ALA A 32 -12.75 -6.01 1.75
C ALA A 32 -12.92 -7.52 1.90
N LYS A 33 -12.59 -8.04 3.07
CA LYS A 33 -12.98 -9.38 3.52
C LYS A 33 -14.26 -9.25 4.32
N GLU A 34 -15.27 -10.01 3.92
CA GLU A 34 -16.50 -10.15 4.70
C GLU A 34 -16.16 -10.82 6.03
N THR A 35 -16.36 -10.08 7.12
CA THR A 35 -16.32 -10.58 8.49
C THR A 35 -17.74 -10.98 8.88
N LYS A 36 -17.89 -12.07 9.65
CA LYS A 36 -19.18 -12.50 10.21
C LYS A 36 -19.60 -11.65 11.43
N ASP A 37 -19.02 -10.45 11.60
CA ASP A 37 -19.21 -9.62 12.77
C ASP A 37 -20.46 -8.75 12.67
N GLU A 38 -21.23 -8.73 13.77
CA GLU A 38 -22.44 -7.94 13.93
C GLU A 38 -22.18 -6.42 13.90
N GLU A 39 -20.93 -6.00 14.17
CA GLU A 39 -20.51 -4.58 14.24
C GLU A 39 -20.32 -3.90 12.87
N LYS A 40 -20.48 -4.62 11.75
CA LYS A 40 -20.36 -4.09 10.37
C LYS A 40 -18.99 -3.49 10.01
N ILE A 41 -17.95 -3.70 10.82
CA ILE A 41 -16.56 -3.33 10.50
C ILE A 41 -15.97 -4.40 9.57
N ARG A 42 -15.49 -3.98 8.41
CA ARG A 42 -14.88 -4.88 7.42
C ARG A 42 -13.38 -5.00 7.67
N SER A 43 -12.87 -6.23 7.65
CA SER A 43 -11.42 -6.44 7.58
C SER A 43 -10.94 -6.13 6.16
N ILE A 44 -9.91 -5.29 6.01
CA ILE A 44 -9.34 -4.96 4.69
C ILE A 44 -8.03 -5.74 4.50
N ALA A 45 -7.97 -6.54 3.46
CA ALA A 45 -6.79 -7.30 3.08
C ALA A 45 -5.96 -6.51 2.05
N TYR A 46 -4.75 -6.15 2.45
CA TYR A 46 -3.76 -5.52 1.60
C TYR A 46 -2.34 -5.75 2.15
N GLN A 47 -1.34 -5.56 1.30
CA GLN A 47 0.05 -5.43 1.73
C GLN A 47 0.41 -3.93 1.70
N PRO A 48 1.02 -3.37 2.76
CA PRO A 48 1.47 -1.98 2.77
C PRO A 48 2.27 -1.63 1.52
N PHE A 49 2.00 -0.47 0.92
CA PHE A 49 2.62 -0.06 -0.33
C PHE A 49 4.15 -0.05 -0.23
N ILE A 50 4.68 0.48 0.88
CA ILE A 50 6.13 0.53 1.09
C ILE A 50 6.80 -0.84 1.04
N ILE A 51 6.14 -1.90 1.53
CA ILE A 51 6.66 -3.27 1.47
C ILE A 51 6.74 -3.76 0.03
N GLN A 52 5.74 -3.45 -0.80
CA GLN A 52 5.75 -3.82 -2.23
C GLN A 52 6.89 -3.12 -2.98
N VAL A 53 7.13 -1.84 -2.70
CA VAL A 53 8.24 -1.09 -3.26
C VAL A 53 9.58 -1.68 -2.82
N ILE A 54 9.76 -1.93 -1.52
CA ILE A 54 10.97 -2.58 -1.00
C ILE A 54 11.21 -3.90 -1.73
N ASN A 55 10.22 -4.77 -1.81
CA ASN A 55 10.37 -6.08 -2.42
C ASN A 55 10.73 -5.98 -3.91
N LYS A 56 10.10 -5.05 -4.62
CA LYS A 56 10.35 -4.83 -6.05
C LYS A 56 11.76 -4.31 -6.33
N TYR A 57 12.22 -3.31 -5.57
CA TYR A 57 13.47 -2.62 -5.88
C TYR A 57 14.68 -3.20 -5.16
N THR A 58 14.53 -3.79 -3.97
CA THR A 58 15.65 -4.25 -3.14
C THR A 58 15.86 -5.76 -3.17
N GLN A 59 14.94 -6.52 -3.79
CA GLN A 59 14.92 -8.00 -3.78
C GLN A 59 14.75 -8.64 -2.40
N LEU A 60 14.55 -7.84 -1.34
CA LEU A 60 14.05 -8.38 -0.09
C LEU A 60 12.68 -9.02 -0.33
N ARG A 61 12.36 -10.05 0.44
CA ARG A 61 11.05 -10.72 0.40
C ARG A 61 10.33 -10.48 1.70
N LEU A 62 10.08 -9.20 1.99
CA LEU A 62 9.41 -8.78 3.21
C LEU A 62 7.91 -9.08 3.15
N THR A 63 7.39 -9.41 4.32
CA THR A 63 5.98 -9.59 4.65
C THR A 63 5.64 -8.70 5.84
N THR A 64 4.36 -8.64 6.22
CA THR A 64 3.96 -7.96 7.45
C THR A 64 4.52 -8.61 8.71
N ALA A 65 4.96 -9.88 8.64
CA ALA A 65 5.55 -10.60 9.77
C ALA A 65 6.99 -10.18 10.09
N ASP A 66 7.71 -9.57 9.16
CA ASP A 66 9.09 -9.11 9.35
C ASP A 66 9.20 -7.89 10.29
N GLY A 67 8.07 -7.27 10.62
CA GLY A 67 7.97 -6.17 11.57
C GLY A 67 8.78 -4.93 11.15
N GLN A 68 8.99 -4.04 12.12
CA GLN A 68 9.64 -2.74 11.86
C GLN A 68 11.12 -2.88 11.46
N GLU A 69 11.83 -3.87 11.99
CA GLU A 69 13.25 -4.04 11.70
C GLU A 69 13.50 -4.47 10.24
N GLY A 70 12.67 -5.38 9.71
CA GLY A 70 12.71 -5.76 8.31
C GLY A 70 12.43 -4.57 7.39
N ILE A 71 11.41 -3.79 7.71
CA ILE A 71 11.04 -2.57 6.97
C ILE A 71 12.18 -1.54 7.01
N ARG A 72 12.80 -1.32 8.17
CA ARG A 72 13.92 -0.38 8.33
C ARG A 72 15.11 -0.76 7.44
N LYS A 73 15.48 -2.04 7.40
CA LYS A 73 16.53 -2.56 6.50
C LYS A 73 16.16 -2.35 5.03
N GLY A 74 14.90 -2.61 4.68
CA GLY A 74 14.40 -2.37 3.32
C GLY A 74 14.45 -0.91 2.89
N ILE A 75 14.08 0.02 3.78
CA ILE A 75 14.18 1.46 3.51
C ILE A 75 15.64 1.87 3.29
N GLN A 76 16.59 1.35 4.07
CA GLN A 76 18.02 1.64 3.86
C GLN A 76 18.51 1.18 2.49
N LEU A 77 18.05 0.01 2.02
CA LEU A 77 18.38 -0.47 0.67
C LEU A 77 17.68 0.35 -0.43
N LEU A 78 16.44 0.79 -0.20
CA LEU A 78 15.73 1.69 -1.11
C LEU A 78 16.47 3.01 -1.28
N LYS A 79 16.94 3.64 -0.19
CA LYS A 79 17.73 4.89 -0.23
C LYS A 79 18.98 4.80 -1.10
N LYS A 80 19.57 3.60 -1.23
CA LYS A 80 20.74 3.35 -2.08
C LYS A 80 20.38 3.21 -3.56
N LYS A 81 19.15 2.81 -3.88
CA LYS A 81 18.70 2.49 -5.24
C LYS A 81 17.85 3.57 -5.88
N LEU A 82 16.89 4.11 -5.13
CA LEU A 82 16.07 5.23 -5.53
C LEU A 82 16.71 6.47 -4.92
N SER A 83 16.90 7.50 -5.75
CA SER A 83 17.42 8.84 -5.41
C SER A 83 16.92 9.32 -4.03
N PRO A 84 17.66 10.17 -3.29
CA PRO A 84 17.42 10.47 -1.86
C PRO A 84 16.02 10.96 -1.47
N ASP A 85 15.18 11.34 -2.43
CA ASP A 85 13.79 11.73 -2.20
C ASP A 85 12.91 10.47 -2.07
N LEU A 86 12.76 9.96 -0.84
CA LEU A 86 11.80 8.89 -0.53
C LEU A 86 10.50 9.44 0.06
N ASP A 87 10.41 10.74 0.32
CA ASP A 87 9.28 11.35 1.02
C ASP A 87 7.99 11.16 0.22
N ALA A 88 8.08 11.33 -1.10
CA ALA A 88 6.96 11.04 -1.99
C ALA A 88 6.46 9.57 -1.92
N LEU A 89 7.33 8.59 -1.65
CA LEU A 89 6.90 7.19 -1.46
C LEU A 89 6.16 6.99 -0.14
N PHE A 90 6.56 7.71 0.91
CA PHE A 90 5.88 7.69 2.20
C PHE A 90 4.52 8.39 2.12
N GLU A 91 4.42 9.51 1.42
CA GLU A 91 3.13 10.18 1.17
C GLU A 91 2.15 9.26 0.44
N VAL A 92 2.62 8.53 -0.57
CA VAL A 92 1.78 7.55 -1.27
C VAL A 92 1.42 6.37 -0.36
N ASN A 93 2.34 5.91 0.49
CA ASN A 93 2.02 4.87 1.48
C ASN A 93 0.89 5.33 2.42
N ASP A 94 0.99 6.53 2.97
CA ASP A 94 -0.03 7.12 3.85
C ASP A 94 -1.38 7.28 3.14
N LEU A 95 -1.37 7.64 1.85
CA LEU A 95 -2.57 7.67 1.03
C LEU A 95 -3.22 6.27 0.93
N THR A 96 -2.43 5.23 0.67
CA THR A 96 -2.96 3.86 0.58
C THR A 96 -3.55 3.37 1.91
N GLU A 97 -2.93 3.72 3.04
CA GLU A 97 -3.44 3.39 4.38
C GLU A 97 -4.75 4.12 4.67
N LYS A 98 -4.85 5.41 4.35
CA LYS A 98 -6.11 6.18 4.48
C LYS A 98 -7.23 5.60 3.62
N ILE A 99 -6.93 5.15 2.41
CA ILE A 99 -7.93 4.51 1.55
C ILE A 99 -8.42 3.20 2.19
N ALA A 100 -7.51 2.36 2.68
CA ALA A 100 -7.89 1.12 3.35
C ALA A 100 -8.73 1.39 4.63
N ASP A 101 -8.36 2.39 5.43
CA ASP A 101 -9.11 2.81 6.61
C ASP A 101 -10.52 3.28 6.24
N ASN A 102 -10.66 4.10 5.20
CA ASN A 102 -11.97 4.54 4.70
C ASN A 102 -12.82 3.37 4.18
N MET A 103 -12.21 2.41 3.48
CA MET A 103 -12.90 1.19 3.03
C MET A 103 -13.46 0.36 4.19
N SER A 104 -12.77 0.38 5.35
CA SER A 104 -13.23 -0.33 6.56
C SER A 104 -14.43 0.34 7.25
N LYS A 105 -14.62 1.65 7.02
CA LYS A 105 -15.57 2.51 7.75
C LYS A 105 -16.94 2.70 7.09
N SER A 106 -17.20 2.12 5.93
CA SER A 106 -18.49 2.32 5.25
C SER A 106 -19.63 1.56 5.94
N LYS A 107 -20.45 2.29 6.71
CA LYS A 107 -21.79 1.86 7.09
C LYS A 107 -22.60 1.65 5.80
N TYR A 108 -23.06 0.42 5.57
CA TYR A 108 -24.01 0.07 4.51
C TYR A 108 -25.20 1.04 4.51
N LEU A 109 -25.24 1.96 3.56
CA LEU A 109 -26.49 2.56 3.12
C LEU A 109 -26.95 1.72 1.93
N PHE A 110 -27.83 0.76 2.23
CA PHE A 110 -28.70 0.11 1.26
C PHE A 110 -29.86 1.03 0.93
#